data_AF-A0A661IXB4-F1
#
_entry.id   AF-A0A661IXB4-F1
#
_cell.length_a   1.000
_cell.length_b   1.000
_cell.length_c   1.000
_cell.angle_alpha   90.00
_cell.angle_beta   90.00
_cell.angle_gamma   90.00
#
_symmetry.space_group_name_H-M   'P 1'
#
loop_
_entity.id
_entity.type
_entity.pdbx_description
1 polymer ?
#
loop_
_entity_poly.entity_id
_entity_poly.type
_entity_poly.pdbx_seq_one_letter_code
_entity_poly.pdbx_strand_id
1 'polypeptide(L)' 'MIGESLWVRKAAKGDREAFGRLVKKYRGPLFSFLLRYIGDEEEAADILQDAFLRAWEKLQGFRS' A
#
# COMPACT_ATOMS: atom_id res chain seq x y z
N MET A 1 -4.77 0.02 -20.17
CA MET A 1 -4.46 0.04 -18.72
C MET A 1 -3.12 0.74 -18.52
N ILE A 2 -3.11 2.03 -18.16
CA ILE A 2 -1.88 2.86 -18.11
C ILE A 2 -1.71 3.56 -16.73
N GLY A 3 -2.62 3.32 -15.77
CA GLY A 3 -2.75 4.12 -14.56
C GLY A 3 -1.90 3.67 -13.35
N GLU A 4 -1.70 2.37 -13.15
CA GLU A 4 -1.04 1.86 -11.94
C GLU A 4 0.46 2.15 -11.93
N SER A 5 1.15 1.83 -13.02
CA SER A 5 2.58 2.15 -13.18
C SER A 5 2.86 3.65 -13.05
N LEU A 6 1.93 4.50 -13.52
CA LEU A 6 2.02 5.94 -13.35
C LEU A 6 1.90 6.35 -11.88
N TRP A 7 0.98 5.76 -11.12
CA TRP A 7 0.85 6.04 -9.69
C TRP A 7 2.06 5.57 -8.90
N VAL A 8 2.63 4.41 -9.24
CA VAL A 8 3.87 3.93 -8.61
C VAL A 8 5.03 4.89 -8.87
N ARG A 9 5.21 5.33 -10.12
CA ARG A 9 6.26 6.29 -10.49
C ARG A 9 6.10 7.65 -9.80
N LYS A 10 4.88 8.14 -9.68
CA LYS A 10 4.58 9.38 -8.96
C LYS A 10 4.80 9.22 -7.46
N ALA A 11 4.29 8.13 -6.87
CA ALA A 11 4.48 7.80 -5.47
C ALA A 11 5.97 7.69 -5.11
N ALA A 12 6.80 7.07 -5.95
CA ALA A 12 8.25 7.01 -5.77
C ALA A 12 8.93 8.40 -5.75
N LYS A 13 8.32 9.41 -6.37
CA LYS A 13 8.78 10.81 -6.32
C LYS A 13 8.22 11.62 -5.15
N GLY A 14 7.46 10.98 -4.26
CA GLY A 14 6.87 11.64 -3.08
C GLY A 14 5.42 12.12 -3.29
N ASP A 15 4.77 11.76 -4.40
CA ASP A 15 3.36 12.08 -4.62
C ASP A 15 2.45 11.23 -3.71
N ARG A 16 1.98 11.85 -2.63
CA ARG A 16 1.09 11.24 -1.64
C ARG A 16 -0.27 10.89 -2.21
N GLU A 17 -0.80 11.66 -3.17
CA GLU A 17 -2.10 11.37 -3.78
C GLU A 17 -2.00 10.11 -4.64
N ALA A 18 -0.91 9.97 -5.41
CA ALA A 18 -0.65 8.78 -6.20
C ALA A 18 -0.55 7.53 -5.32
N PHE A 19 0.13 7.63 -4.16
CA PHE A 19 0.18 6.54 -3.19
C PHE A 19 -1.19 6.26 -2.56
N GLY A 20 -1.97 7.30 -2.22
CA GLY A 20 -3.33 7.14 -1.72
C GLY A 20 -4.24 6.36 -2.67
N ARG A 21 -4.06 6.52 -3.99
CA ARG A 21 -4.78 5.71 -4.99
C ARG A 21 -4.35 4.24 -4.98
N LEU A 22 -3.07 3.96 -4.79
CA LEU A 22 -2.57 2.59 -4.60
C LEU A 22 -3.16 1.97 -3.33
N VAL A 23 -3.09 2.69 -2.20
CA VAL A 23 -3.67 2.23 -0.92
C VAL A 23 -5.16 1.92 -1.08
N LYS A 24 -5.95 2.85 -1.63
CA LYS A 24 -7.40 2.64 -1.83
C LYS A 24 -7.69 1.41 -2.70
N LYS A 25 -6.86 1.15 -3.71
CA LYS A 25 -7.01 -0.01 -4.60
C LYS A 25 -6.69 -1.33 -3.90
N TYR A 26 -5.64 -1.38 -3.09
CA TYR A 26 -5.15 -2.63 -2.50
C TYR A 26 -5.64 -2.90 -1.08
N ARG A 27 -6.16 -1.90 -0.36
CA ARG A 27 -6.60 -2.06 1.04
C ARG A 27 -7.61 -3.18 1.20
N GLY A 28 -8.67 -3.21 0.38
CA GLY A 28 -9.71 -4.24 0.47
C GLY A 28 -9.18 -5.66 0.25
N PRO A 29 -8.57 -5.96 -0.90
CA PRO A 29 -8.03 -7.30 -1.17
C PRO A 29 -6.98 -7.76 -0.16
N LEU A 30 -6.07 -6.87 0.26
CA LEU A 30 -5.04 -7.21 1.24
C LEU A 30 -5.62 -7.41 2.64
N PHE A 31 -6.59 -6.60 3.04
CA PHE A 31 -7.28 -6.78 4.32
C PHE A 31 -8.02 -8.11 4.36
N SER A 32 -8.78 -8.47 3.32
CA SER A 32 -9.46 -9.76 3.25
C SER A 32 -8.48 -10.94 3.28
N PHE A 33 -7.30 -10.79 2.66
CA PHE A 33 -6.25 -11.81 2.73
C PHE A 33 -5.70 -11.96 4.16
N LEU A 34 -5.35 -10.85 4.81
CA LEU A 34 -4.81 -10.84 6.17
C LEU A 34 -5.82 -11.36 7.19
N LEU A 35 -7.09 -10.93 7.08
CA LEU A 35 -8.16 -11.40 7.96
C LEU A 35 -8.35 -12.92 7.86
N ARG A 36 -8.26 -13.50 6.66
CA ARG A 36 -8.36 -14.96 6.47
C ARG A 36 -7.16 -15.72 7.04
N TYR A 37 -5.99 -15.08 7.11
CA TYR A 37 -4.76 -15.72 7.58
C TYR A 37 -4.58 -15.60 9.10
N ILE A 38 -4.90 -14.43 9.66
CA ILE A 38 -4.72 -14.11 11.08
C ILE A 38 -5.96 -14.50 11.90
N GLY A 39 -7.16 -14.28 11.33
CA GLY A 39 -8.43 -14.54 12.02
C GLY A 39 -8.86 -13.44 13.00
N ASP A 40 -8.01 -12.45 13.23
CA ASP A 40 -8.28 -11.28 14.07
C ASP A 40 -8.36 -9.99 13.22
N GLU A 41 -9.39 -9.18 13.46
CA GLU A 41 -9.67 -7.98 12.66
C GLU A 41 -8.73 -6.82 13.00
N GLU A 42 -8.44 -6.61 14.29
CA GLU A 42 -7.58 -5.51 14.74
C GLU A 42 -6.13 -5.76 14.34
N GLU A 43 -5.63 -6.98 14.57
CA GLU A 43 -4.27 -7.36 14.20
C GLU A 43 -4.08 -7.32 12.67
N ALA A 44 -5.09 -7.75 11.89
CA ALA A 44 -5.06 -7.62 10.44
C ALA A 44 -5.04 -6.15 9.98
N ALA A 45 -5.77 -5.26 10.66
CA ALA A 45 -5.80 -3.84 10.34
C ALA A 45 -4.46 -3.16 10.65
N ASP A 46 -3.82 -3.51 11.77
CA ASP A 46 -2.51 -3.00 12.16
C ASP A 46 -1.42 -3.45 11.21
N ILE A 47 -1.35 -4.75 10.89
CA ILE A 47 -0.38 -5.28 9.93
C ILE A 47 -0.56 -4.65 8.55
N LEU A 48 -1.80 -4.42 8.13
CA LEU A 48 -2.07 -3.76 6.85
C LEU A 48 -1.56 -2.32 6.82
N GLN A 49 -1.76 -1.56 7.91
CA GLN A 49 -1.25 -0.20 8.03
C GLN A 49 0.27 -0.19 7.97
N ASP A 50 0.92 -1.04 8.76
CA ASP A 50 2.39 -1.19 8.77
C ASP A 50 2.94 -1.57 7.40
N ALA A 51 2.26 -2.46 6.68
CA ALA A 51 2.65 -2.86 5.33
C ALA A 51 2.62 -1.67 4.36
N PHE A 52 1.60 -0.81 4.43
CA PHE A 52 1.53 0.39 3.60
C PHE A 52 2.57 1.44 4.00
N LEU A 53 2.83 1.64 5.29
CA LEU A 53 3.88 2.56 5.75
C LEU A 53 5.25 2.12 5.24
N ARG A 54 5.58 0.83 5.40
CA ARG A 54 6.84 0.26 4.88
C ARG A 54 6.92 0.34 3.36
N ALA A 55 5.80 0.15 2.66
CA ALA A 55 5.76 0.30 1.20
C ALA A 55 6.04 1.75 0.78
N TRP A 56 5.48 2.73 1.48
CA TRP A 56 5.75 4.16 1.26
C TRP A 56 7.22 4.49 1.48
N GLU A 57 7.79 4.08 2.62
CA GLU A 57 9.21 4.29 2.94
C GLU A 57 10.13 3.66 1.89
N LYS A 58 9.85 2.42 1.47
CA LYS A 58 10.64 1.75 0.42
C LYS A 58 10.52 2.45 -0.92
N LEU A 59 9.34 2.94 -1.30
CA LEU A 59 9.16 3.69 -2.55
C LEU A 59 9.94 5.02 -2.54
N GLN A 60 10.05 5.68 -1.39
CA GLN A 60 10.90 6.88 -1.23
C GLN A 60 12.40 6.55 -1.20
N GLY A 61 12.76 5.42 -0.60
CA GLY A 61 14.14 4.93 -0.49
C GLY A 61 14.70 4.31 -1.77
N PHE A 62 13.84 3.94 -2.73
CA PHE A 62 14.22 3.45 -4.06
C PHE A 62 14.72 4.61 -4.96
N ARG A 63 15.79 5.30 -4.54
CA ARG A 63 16.59 6.15 -5.42
C ARG A 63 17.70 5.29 -6.03
N SER A 64 17.44 4.66 -7.16
CA SER A 64 18.46 4.19 -8.11
C SER A 64 17.98 4.46 -9.52
#